data_AF-A0A7S4MBZ7-F1
#
_entry.id   AF-A0A7S4MBZ7-F1
#
_cell.length_a   1.000
_cell.length_b   1.000
_cell.length_c   1.000
_cell.angle_alpha   90.00
_cell.angle_beta   90.00
_cell.angle_gamma   90.00
#
_symmetry.space_group_name_H-M   'P 1'
#
loop_
_entity.id
_entity.type
_entity.pdbx_description
1 polymer ?
#
loop_
_entity_poly.entity_id
_entity_poly.type
_entity_poly.pdbx_seq_one_letter_code
_entity_poly.pdbx_strand_id
1 'polypeptide(L)'
;EEIICTGDRPFFYTFDLITGSKEKINKIPGCGPRPKSFANTIGNENYMSILTGDTAILMNSKTKQWIANLKANSPIRGGSFSADSRTLTTCGMDGEVYIWDLRERRCIHR
;
A
#
# COMPACT_ATOMS: atom_id res chain seq x y z
N GLU A 1 -9.51 16.91 -0.99
CA GLU A 1 -9.37 15.78 -1.93
C GLU A 1 -7.88 15.62 -2.20
N GLU A 2 -7.33 14.41 -2.13
CA GLU A 2 -5.88 14.20 -2.10
C GLU A 2 -5.45 13.21 -3.17
N ILE A 3 -4.34 13.50 -3.86
CA ILE A 3 -3.67 12.58 -4.77
C ILE A 3 -2.39 12.08 -4.12
N ILE A 4 -2.19 10.76 -4.19
CA ILE A 4 -0.94 10.12 -3.76
C ILE A 4 -0.17 9.66 -5.00
N CYS A 5 1.04 10.17 -5.15
CA CYS A 5 1.92 9.84 -6.26
C CYS A 5 3.10 8.99 -5.74
N THR A 6 3.13 7.73 -6.17
CA THR A 6 4.23 6.80 -5.91
C THR A 6 5.05 6.56 -7.19
N GLY A 7 6.34 6.29 -7.04
CA GLY A 7 7.24 5.88 -8.13
C GLY A 7 8.32 4.97 -7.56
N ASP A 8 9.31 4.56 -8.36
CA ASP A 8 10.40 3.62 -8.03
C ASP A 8 11.40 4.06 -6.92
N ARG A 9 10.96 4.95 -6.02
CA ARG A 9 11.75 5.55 -4.96
C ARG A 9 11.17 5.23 -3.58
N PRO A 10 11.99 5.17 -2.53
CA PRO A 10 11.53 4.87 -1.17
C PRO A 10 10.83 6.06 -0.47
N PHE A 11 10.11 6.88 -1.26
CA PHE A 11 9.33 8.04 -0.83
C PHE A 11 8.12 8.21 -1.76
N PHE A 12 7.12 8.96 -1.32
CA PHE A 12 5.97 9.34 -2.15
C PHE A 12 5.57 10.79 -1.90
N TYR A 13 4.77 11.33 -2.82
CA TYR A 13 4.20 12.66 -2.69
C TYR A 13 2.71 12.59 -2.41
N THR A 14 2.26 13.56 -1.64
CA THR A 14 0.85 13.84 -1.37
C THR A 14 0.55 15.22 -1.92
N PHE A 15 -0.58 15.33 -2.61
CA PHE A 15 -1.03 16.57 -3.21
C PHE A 15 -2.46 16.85 -2.78
N ASP A 16 -2.68 17.94 -2.06
CA ASP A 16 -4.02 18.40 -1.72
C ASP A 16 -4.56 19.23 -2.89
N LEU A 17 -5.61 18.72 -3.52
CA LEU A 17 -6.27 19.35 -4.67
C LEU A 17 -7.01 20.64 -4.30
N ILE A 18 -7.40 20.81 -3.05
CA ILE A 18 -8.17 21.98 -2.60
C ILE A 18 -7.21 23.15 -2.38
N THR A 19 -6.12 22.91 -1.64
CA THR A 19 -5.16 23.95 -1.28
C THR A 19 -4.04 24.12 -2.32
N GLY A 20 -3.84 23.13 -3.19
CA GLY A 20 -2.71 23.06 -4.12
C GLY A 20 -1.37 22.79 -3.43
N SER A 21 -1.39 22.42 -2.15
CA SER A 21 -0.19 22.13 -1.39
C SER A 21 0.37 20.75 -1.75
N LYS A 22 1.71 20.66 -1.79
CA LYS A 22 2.44 19.40 -2.01
C LYS A 22 3.29 19.08 -0.79
N GLU A 23 3.21 17.84 -0.33
CA GLU A 23 4.05 17.32 0.73
C GLU A 23 4.83 16.09 0.24
N LYS A 24 6.07 15.96 0.71
CA LYS A 24 6.95 14.83 0.38
C LYS A 24 7.17 13.98 1.62
N ILE A 25 6.73 12.73 1.56
CA ILE A 25 6.98 11.75 2.61
C ILE A 25 8.29 11.02 2.31
N ASN A 26 9.38 11.50 2.89
CA ASN A 26 10.76 11.12 2.53
C ASN A 26 11.14 9.65 2.76
N LYS A 27 10.37 8.90 3.56
CA LYS A 27 10.68 7.51 3.89
C LYS A 27 9.39 6.73 4.07
N ILE A 28 9.27 5.62 3.35
CA ILE A 28 8.21 4.62 3.57
C ILE A 28 8.77 3.57 4.55
N PRO A 29 8.30 3.52 5.80
CA PRO A 29 8.76 2.50 6.74
C PRO A 29 8.41 1.09 6.22
N GLY A 30 9.32 0.14 6.39
CA GLY A 30 9.16 -1.21 5.86
C GLY A 30 9.54 -1.37 4.38
N CYS A 31 9.84 -0.28 3.67
CA CYS A 31 10.35 -0.31 2.30
C CYS A 31 11.88 -0.35 2.28
N GLY A 32 12.46 -1.26 1.49
CA GLY A 32 13.92 -1.31 1.26
C GLY A 32 14.44 -0.11 0.45
N PRO A 33 15.77 0.09 0.36
CA PRO A 33 16.38 1.26 -0.28
C PRO A 33 16.20 1.30 -1.81
N ARG A 34 15.90 0.15 -2.44
CA ARG A 34 15.68 0.00 -3.90
C ARG A 34 14.43 -0.83 -4.14
N PRO A 35 13.26 -0.20 -4.15
CA PRO A 35 12.00 -0.90 -4.25
C PRO A 35 11.81 -1.44 -5.67
N LYS A 36 11.23 -2.63 -5.80
CA LYS A 36 10.99 -3.26 -7.12
C LYS A 36 9.55 -2.99 -7.53
N SER A 37 9.35 -1.87 -8.22
CA SER A 37 8.04 -1.36 -8.65
C SER A 37 7.16 -0.86 -7.49
N PHE A 38 6.27 0.07 -7.83
CA PHE A 38 5.27 0.60 -6.91
C PHE A 38 3.94 0.73 -7.61
N ALA A 39 2.92 0.27 -6.92
CA ALA A 39 1.55 0.68 -7.14
C ALA A 39 0.96 1.09 -5.79
N ASN A 40 -0.04 1.95 -5.81
CA ASN A 40 -0.79 2.30 -4.62
C ASN A 40 -2.26 1.95 -4.81
N THR A 41 -2.91 1.65 -3.69
CA THR A 41 -4.36 1.52 -3.60
C THR A 41 -4.80 2.16 -2.30
N ILE A 42 -6.01 2.71 -2.30
CA ILE A 42 -6.59 3.43 -1.15
C ILE A 42 -7.93 2.76 -0.86
N GLY A 43 -8.15 2.38 0.40
CA GLY A 43 -9.41 1.77 0.82
C GLY A 43 -10.34 2.81 1.40
N ASN A 44 -9.90 3.42 2.50
CA ASN A 44 -10.67 4.44 3.22
C ASN A 44 -9.75 5.45 3.90
N GLU A 45 -10.33 6.27 4.76
CA GLU A 45 -9.59 7.24 5.59
C GLU A 45 -8.57 6.63 6.55
N ASN A 46 -8.70 5.33 6.84
CA ASN A 46 -7.83 4.61 7.78
C ASN A 46 -6.76 3.79 7.08
N TYR A 47 -6.97 3.35 5.83
CA TYR A 47 -6.07 2.43 5.16
C TYR A 47 -5.74 2.86 3.72
N MET A 48 -4.44 2.95 3.47
CA MET A 48 -3.84 2.94 2.15
C MET A 48 -2.77 1.85 2.10
N SER A 49 -2.49 1.33 0.91
CA SER A 49 -1.44 0.35 0.71
C SER A 49 -0.51 0.77 -0.42
N ILE A 50 0.79 0.60 -0.20
CA ILE A 50 1.82 0.69 -1.22
C ILE A 50 2.33 -0.74 -1.50
N LEU A 51 2.16 -1.18 -2.74
CA LEU A 51 2.57 -2.49 -3.21
C LEU A 51 4.00 -2.38 -3.75
N THR A 52 4.95 -3.12 -3.18
CA THR A 52 6.34 -3.13 -3.64
C THR A 52 6.98 -4.50 -3.55
N GLY A 53 7.56 -4.98 -4.65
CA GLY A 53 8.11 -6.33 -4.71
C GLY A 53 7.07 -7.37 -4.28
N ASP A 54 7.39 -8.16 -3.26
CA ASP A 54 6.54 -9.20 -2.67
C ASP A 54 5.75 -8.72 -1.44
N THR A 55 5.75 -7.42 -1.15
CA THR A 55 5.22 -6.86 0.10
C THR A 55 4.19 -5.76 -0.18
N ALA A 56 3.02 -5.88 0.43
CA ALA A 56 2.06 -4.79 0.55
C ALA A 56 2.28 -4.05 1.87
N ILE A 57 2.71 -2.79 1.78
CA ILE A 57 2.97 -1.92 2.92
C ILE A 57 1.66 -1.21 3.28
N LEU A 58 1.06 -1.60 4.41
CA LEU A 58 -0.16 -1.01 4.92
C LEU A 58 0.15 0.24 5.75
N MET A 59 -0.52 1.34 5.45
CA MET A 59 -0.34 2.62 6.13
C MET A 59 -1.68 3.27 6.45
N ASN A 60 -1.65 4.20 7.41
CA ASN A 60 -2.79 5.04 7.70
C ASN A 60 -2.95 6.10 6.61
N SER A 61 -4.13 6.19 6.01
CA SER A 61 -4.38 7.13 4.91
C SER A 61 -4.32 8.59 5.35
N LYS A 62 -4.73 8.94 6.58
CA LYS A 62 -4.65 10.32 7.09
C LYS A 62 -3.26 10.71 7.57
N THR A 63 -2.66 9.90 8.44
CA THR A 63 -1.41 10.26 9.11
C THR A 63 -0.15 9.84 8.32
N LYS A 64 -0.33 9.07 7.24
CA LYS A 64 0.75 8.46 6.45
C LYS A 64 1.71 7.60 7.28
N GLN A 65 1.26 7.15 8.45
CA GLN A 65 2.06 6.30 9.33
C GLN A 65 1.98 4.84 8.92
N TRP A 66 3.08 4.13 9.10
CA TRP A 66 3.16 2.70 8.86
C TRP A 66 2.34 1.90 9.87
N ILE A 67 1.63 0.88 9.39
CA ILE A 67 0.82 -0.04 10.19
C ILE A 67 1.41 -1.45 10.17
N ALA A 68 1.67 -2.00 8.98
CA ALA A 68 2.15 -3.37 8.82
C ALA A 68 2.78 -3.63 7.45
N ASN A 69 3.58 -4.70 7.37
CA ASN A 69 4.04 -5.29 6.11
C ASN A 69 3.31 -6.62 5.88
N LEU A 70 2.57 -6.71 4.78
CA LEU A 70 1.84 -7.91 4.37
C LEU A 70 2.65 -8.60 3.27
N LYS A 71 3.35 -9.69 3.62
CA LYS A 71 4.35 -10.32 2.77
C LYS A 71 3.80 -11.55 2.04
N ALA A 72 3.69 -11.47 0.71
CA ALA A 72 3.36 -12.56 -0.18
C ALA A 72 4.60 -13.42 -0.52
N ASN A 73 4.39 -14.57 -1.15
CA ASN A 73 5.50 -15.44 -1.60
C ASN A 73 6.03 -15.09 -2.99
N SER A 74 5.36 -14.19 -3.72
CA SER A 74 5.76 -13.75 -5.05
C SER A 74 5.58 -12.25 -5.21
N PRO A 75 6.23 -11.63 -6.22
CA PRO A 75 6.05 -10.21 -6.48
C PRO A 75 4.59 -9.88 -6.84
N ILE A 76 4.04 -8.94 -6.08
CA ILE A 76 2.68 -8.44 -6.22
C ILE A 76 2.60 -7.59 -7.48
N ARG A 77 1.57 -7.84 -8.30
CA ARG A 77 1.29 -7.10 -9.54
C ARG A 77 0.09 -6.16 -9.43
N GLY A 78 -0.79 -6.43 -8.49
CA GLY A 78 -1.94 -5.58 -8.22
C GLY A 78 -2.54 -5.88 -6.86
N GLY A 79 -3.39 -4.97 -6.41
CA GLY A 79 -4.17 -5.17 -5.19
C GLY A 79 -5.33 -4.20 -5.10
N SER A 80 -6.36 -4.63 -4.37
CA SER A 80 -7.57 -3.85 -4.13
C SER A 80 -8.05 -4.07 -2.72
N PHE A 81 -8.46 -2.98 -2.06
CA PHE A 81 -9.24 -3.09 -0.85
C PHE A 81 -10.64 -3.63 -1.16
N SER A 82 -11.23 -4.33 -0.20
CA SER A 82 -12.66 -4.62 -0.20
C SER A 82 -13.48 -3.33 -0.05
N ALA A 83 -14.74 -3.35 -0.47
CA ALA A 83 -15.63 -2.20 -0.36
C ALA A 83 -15.82 -1.73 1.10
N ASP A 84 -15.75 -2.66 2.07
CA ASP A 84 -15.81 -2.36 3.50
C ASP A 84 -14.44 -2.01 4.12
N SER A 85 -13.35 -2.03 3.33
CA SER A 85 -11.97 -1.78 3.76
C SER A 85 -11.51 -2.64 4.95
N ARG A 86 -12.05 -3.86 5.09
CA ARG A 86 -11.62 -4.84 6.10
C ARG A 86 -10.57 -5.79 5.58
N THR A 87 -10.54 -6.01 4.27
CA THR A 87 -9.56 -6.88 3.63
C THR A 87 -8.83 -6.15 2.51
N LEU A 88 -7.61 -6.62 2.25
CA LEU A 88 -6.86 -6.28 1.04
C LEU A 88 -6.68 -7.57 0.25
N THR A 89 -7.02 -7.54 -1.03
CA THR A 89 -6.70 -8.62 -1.96
C THR A 89 -5.49 -8.23 -2.77
N THR A 90 -4.51 -9.12 -2.91
CA THR A 90 -3.32 -8.91 -3.75
C THR A 90 -3.09 -10.10 -4.66
N CYS A 91 -2.70 -9.86 -5.92
CA CYS A 91 -2.35 -10.91 -6.87
C CYS A 91 -0.86 -10.85 -7.23
N GLY A 92 -0.24 -12.03 -7.32
CA GLY A 92 1.18 -12.19 -7.56
C GLY A 92 1.51 -12.80 -8.93
N MET A 93 2.81 -12.93 -9.24
CA MET A 93 3.29 -13.64 -10.45
C MET A 93 3.21 -15.17 -10.33
N ASP A 94 3.01 -15.70 -9.13
CA ASP A 94 2.83 -17.13 -8.86
C ASP A 94 1.43 -17.64 -9.26
N GLY A 95 0.54 -16.77 -9.72
CA GLY A 95 -0.85 -17.12 -10.06
C GLY A 95 -1.78 -17.17 -8.84
N GLU A 96 -1.26 -16.83 -7.67
CA GLU A 96 -1.97 -16.93 -6.39
C GLU A 96 -2.62 -15.59 -6.02
N VAL A 97 -3.71 -15.67 -5.26
CA VAL A 97 -4.46 -14.49 -4.79
C VAL A 97 -4.51 -14.51 -3.27
N TYR A 98 -3.79 -13.57 -2.67
CA TYR A 98 -3.72 -13.43 -1.23
C TYR A 98 -4.85 -12.53 -0.74
N ILE A 99 -5.58 -12.98 0.27
CA ILE A 99 -6.56 -12.17 1.00
C ILE A 99 -5.99 -11.90 2.38
N TRP A 100 -5.82 -10.61 2.69
CA TRP A 100 -5.29 -10.11 3.95
C TRP A 100 -6.41 -9.56 4.80
N ASP A 101 -6.53 -10.03 6.05
CA ASP A 101 -7.36 -9.35 7.05
C ASP A 101 -6.57 -8.16 7.60
N LEU A 102 -7.14 -6.94 7.51
CA LEU A 102 -6.46 -5.71 7.90
C LEU A 102 -6.51 -5.43 9.41
N ARG A 103 -7.46 -6.04 10.11
CA ARG A 103 -7.59 -5.94 11.57
C ARG A 103 -6.57 -6.87 12.24
N GLU A 104 -6.51 -8.12 11.80
CA GLU A 104 -5.58 -9.13 12.30
C GLU A 104 -4.19 -9.05 11.65
N ARG A 105 -4.09 -8.32 10.52
CA ARG A 105 -2.83 -8.04 9.79
C ARG A 105 -2.13 -9.31 9.33
N ARG A 106 -2.92 -10.29 8.89
CA ARG A 106 -2.42 -11.59 8.42
C ARG A 106 -3.13 -12.06 7.17
N CYS A 107 -2.47 -12.97 6.45
CA CYS A 107 -3.08 -13.70 5.36
C CYS A 107 -4.15 -14.64 5.92
N ILE A 108 -5.35 -14.59 5.34
CA ILE A 108 -6.46 -15.50 5.67
C ILE A 108 -6.76 -16.48 4.52
N HIS A 109 -6.35 -16.15 3.29
CA HIS A 109 -6.50 -17.03 2.13
C HIS A 109 -5.39 -16.80 1.10
N ARG A 110 -5.03 -17.87 0.38
CA ARG A 110 -4.05 -17.90 -0.71
C ARG A 110 -4.64 -18.73 -1.85
#